data_AF-A0A178K9A8-F1
#
_entry.id   AF-A0A178K9A8-F1
#
_cell.length_a   1.000
_cell.length_b   1.000
_cell.length_c   1.000
_cell.angle_alpha   90.00
_cell.angle_beta   90.00
_cell.angle_gamma   90.00
#
_symmetry.space_group_name_H-M   'P 1'
#
loop_
_entity.id
_entity.type
_entity.pdbx_description
1 polymer ?
#
loop_
_entity_poly.entity_id
_entity_poly.type
_entity_poly.pdbx_seq_one_letter_code
_entity_poly.pdbx_strand_id
1 'polypeptide(L)'
;MNPLRKAVVLALCTALLNACQSTSEPTSQTVEINAENAYQSSLQRHEAWERKLQGIEFLEIYSPEKFGLMLSSWKKADAIYQELVADPELALKSYSLFSSATYLDRFNDEIEVVEKQMVALEGLKREADEVLAPAMAQMKYLDGLDAKKYYRSEYTRIGRLYARLFTYIDKDDLNKARKMQDEYLERAHSLEVKTVKKIYIAPLEQELEQHRRNDVKYYAPLSYNRVEIKIENGKNIIDATPRDFAAIEVAVKEIEFELAHAAHIALEVSTMRDLSKDQHEGYILEMENKLLRISKALNDQDLRDQTIRTQATMITNNVKAARLQYVAKTSLKTNEVSQRATALEALVKQQQQEIAELKLQLATRDLPEAEQATANDEPVQLVSTDHDGEVEGESEVADVPADTAGAELAVDAGESGAEAETQTQ
;
A
#
# COMPACT_ATOMS: atom_id res chain seq x y z
N MET A 1 6.29 -37.63 -57.04
CA MET A 1 6.11 -38.41 -58.29
C MET A 1 5.94 -37.45 -59.45
N ASN A 2 6.60 -37.73 -60.57
CA ASN A 2 6.44 -37.05 -61.87
C ASN A 2 5.57 -37.94 -62.79
N PRO A 3 5.19 -37.56 -64.04
CA PRO A 3 5.05 -36.22 -64.66
C PRO A 3 3.70 -36.11 -65.46
N LEU A 4 3.66 -35.24 -66.51
CA LEU A 4 2.81 -35.30 -67.73
C LEU A 4 1.39 -34.66 -67.63
N ARG A 5 0.77 -34.13 -68.72
CA ARG A 5 1.11 -34.19 -70.17
C ARG A 5 0.55 -33.01 -71.02
N LYS A 6 1.44 -32.39 -71.83
CA LYS A 6 1.31 -31.90 -73.22
C LYS A 6 0.05 -31.16 -73.75
N ALA A 7 0.31 -30.03 -74.42
CA ALA A 7 -0.18 -29.69 -75.77
C ALA A 7 0.97 -29.03 -76.57
N VAL A 8 0.95 -29.04 -77.92
CA VAL A 8 2.17 -28.86 -78.76
C VAL A 8 1.88 -28.29 -80.17
N VAL A 9 2.62 -27.23 -80.59
CA VAL A 9 2.99 -26.83 -81.99
C VAL A 9 1.84 -26.37 -82.93
N LEU A 10 1.94 -25.43 -83.89
CA LEU A 10 3.03 -24.68 -84.58
C LEU A 10 2.72 -23.12 -84.46
N ALA A 11 3.04 -22.10 -85.30
CA ALA A 11 3.69 -21.94 -86.62
C ALA A 11 4.25 -20.51 -86.93
N LEU A 12 5.23 -20.46 -87.85
CA LEU A 12 5.51 -19.47 -88.91
C LEU A 12 5.41 -17.93 -88.67
N CYS A 13 6.55 -17.35 -88.27
CA CYS A 13 7.30 -16.27 -88.96
C CYS A 13 6.59 -15.03 -89.57
N THR A 14 6.68 -13.89 -88.88
CA THR A 14 7.26 -12.59 -89.35
C THR A 14 7.20 -11.57 -88.18
N ALA A 15 8.10 -10.60 -88.01
CA ALA A 15 9.35 -10.26 -88.70
C ALA A 15 10.45 -9.84 -87.69
N LEU A 16 11.73 -9.91 -88.09
CA LEU A 16 12.88 -9.55 -87.25
C LEU A 16 13.27 -8.06 -87.42
N LEU A 17 12.56 -7.16 -86.74
CA LEU A 17 13.03 -5.78 -86.48
C LEU A 17 12.53 -5.29 -85.11
N ASN A 18 13.38 -5.39 -84.10
CA ASN A 18 13.43 -4.48 -82.94
C ASN A 18 14.68 -4.82 -82.10
N ALA A 19 15.81 -4.22 -82.47
CA ALA A 19 16.94 -4.03 -81.57
C ALA A 19 16.87 -2.60 -81.00
N CYS A 20 17.42 -2.40 -79.81
CA CYS A 20 17.50 -1.10 -79.12
C CYS A 20 16.17 -0.50 -78.62
N GLN A 21 15.70 -1.01 -77.48
CA GLN A 21 15.11 -0.17 -76.42
C GLN A 21 16.03 -0.37 -75.20
N SER A 22 17.07 0.44 -75.04
CA SER A 22 17.02 1.78 -74.45
C SER A 22 16.32 1.76 -73.10
N THR A 23 17.11 1.79 -72.02
CA THR A 23 16.61 2.06 -70.67
C THR A 23 15.81 3.36 -70.70
N SER A 24 14.53 3.29 -70.34
CA SER A 24 13.74 4.47 -70.03
C SER A 24 14.19 4.98 -68.68
N GLU A 25 14.79 6.18 -68.64
CA GLU A 25 14.89 6.95 -67.40
C GLU A 25 13.48 7.13 -66.82
N PRO A 26 13.30 7.06 -65.48
CA PRO A 26 11.99 7.28 -64.89
C PRO A 26 11.56 8.72 -65.13
N THR A 27 10.42 8.92 -65.79
CA THR A 27 9.83 10.23 -66.07
C THR A 27 9.75 11.05 -64.78
N SER A 28 10.09 12.34 -64.81
CA SER A 28 10.23 13.19 -63.61
C SER A 28 9.01 13.13 -62.67
N GLN A 29 7.80 13.12 -63.24
CA GLN A 29 6.54 12.97 -62.50
C GLN A 29 6.47 11.71 -61.62
N THR A 30 7.03 10.59 -62.09
CA THR A 30 7.14 9.35 -61.29
C THR A 30 8.17 9.44 -60.17
N VAL A 31 9.17 10.33 -60.28
CA VAL A 31 10.14 10.59 -59.21
C VAL A 31 9.52 11.54 -58.17
N GLU A 32 8.89 12.62 -58.63
CA GLU A 32 8.18 13.61 -57.82
C GLU A 32 7.06 12.98 -56.97
N ILE A 33 6.20 12.15 -57.58
CA ILE A 33 5.11 11.45 -56.87
C ILE A 33 5.67 10.49 -55.81
N ASN A 34 6.78 9.79 -56.09
CA ASN A 34 7.40 8.90 -55.09
C ASN A 34 8.07 9.69 -53.96
N ALA A 35 8.67 10.84 -54.26
CA ALA A 35 9.29 11.72 -53.27
C ALA A 35 8.28 12.31 -52.29
N GLU A 36 7.16 12.86 -52.78
CA GLU A 36 6.10 13.40 -51.94
C GLU A 36 5.51 12.33 -51.00
N ASN A 37 5.22 11.13 -51.53
CA ASN A 37 4.73 10.02 -50.71
C ASN A 37 5.76 9.57 -49.65
N ALA A 38 7.05 9.59 -49.97
CA ALA A 38 8.11 9.24 -49.02
C ALA A 38 8.35 10.33 -47.95
N TYR A 39 8.17 11.61 -48.31
CA TYR A 39 8.17 12.73 -47.37
C TYR A 39 6.98 12.64 -46.39
N GLN A 40 5.75 12.52 -46.90
CA GLN A 40 4.54 12.34 -46.08
C GLN A 40 4.63 11.10 -45.16
N SER A 41 5.19 9.99 -45.67
CA SER A 41 5.45 8.79 -44.86
C SER A 41 6.47 9.05 -43.74
N SER A 42 7.43 9.95 -43.96
CA SER A 42 8.45 10.31 -42.98
C SER A 42 7.91 11.27 -41.91
N LEU A 43 7.00 12.19 -42.27
CA LEU A 43 6.26 13.00 -41.29
C LEU A 43 5.47 12.11 -40.32
N GLN A 44 4.71 11.15 -40.84
CA GLN A 44 3.93 10.20 -40.02
C GLN A 44 4.82 9.32 -39.13
N ARG A 45 6.04 8.97 -39.57
CA ARG A 45 7.03 8.27 -38.75
C ARG A 45 7.54 9.13 -37.60
N HIS A 46 7.83 10.42 -37.84
CA HIS A 46 8.26 11.33 -36.77
C HIS A 46 7.19 11.44 -35.69
N GLU A 47 5.95 11.80 -36.02
CA GLU A 47 4.90 11.94 -35.01
C GLU A 47 4.64 10.64 -34.22
N ALA A 48 4.72 9.49 -34.89
CA ALA A 48 4.53 8.19 -34.25
C ALA A 48 5.68 7.86 -33.28
N TRP A 49 6.91 8.21 -33.63
CA TRP A 49 8.07 8.06 -32.75
C TRP A 49 8.10 9.10 -31.62
N GLU A 50 7.76 10.36 -31.87
CA GLU A 50 7.62 11.38 -30.83
C GLU A 50 6.64 10.89 -29.75
N ARG A 51 5.48 10.36 -30.16
CA ARG A 51 4.49 9.76 -29.25
C ARG A 51 5.00 8.48 -28.57
N LYS A 52 5.71 7.59 -29.28
CA LYS A 52 6.27 6.35 -28.69
C LYS A 52 7.42 6.61 -27.70
N LEU A 53 8.14 7.72 -27.83
CA LEU A 53 9.29 8.06 -26.97
C LEU A 53 8.90 8.83 -25.70
N GLN A 54 7.62 9.06 -25.43
CA GLN A 54 7.14 9.68 -24.18
C GLN A 54 7.14 8.68 -23.02
N GLY A 55 7.75 9.06 -21.88
CA GLY A 55 7.71 8.27 -20.65
C GLY A 55 8.56 6.99 -20.66
N ILE A 56 9.56 6.91 -21.56
CA ILE A 56 10.40 5.72 -21.76
C ILE A 56 11.63 5.65 -20.86
N GLU A 57 11.82 6.60 -19.93
CA GLU A 57 13.06 6.76 -19.15
C GLU A 57 13.38 5.52 -18.30
N PHE A 58 12.36 4.73 -17.95
CA PHE A 58 12.54 3.43 -17.30
C PHE A 58 13.34 2.42 -18.13
N LEU A 59 13.47 2.60 -19.46
CA LEU A 59 14.28 1.74 -20.32
C LEU A 59 15.79 1.96 -20.17
N GLU A 60 16.24 3.11 -19.65
CA GLU A 60 17.67 3.44 -19.52
C GLU A 60 18.43 2.37 -18.71
N ILE A 61 17.82 1.83 -17.65
CA ILE A 61 18.48 0.88 -16.75
C ILE A 61 18.87 -0.44 -17.42
N TYR A 62 18.15 -0.86 -18.47
CA TYR A 62 18.36 -2.14 -19.13
C TYR A 62 19.58 -2.12 -20.06
N SER A 63 19.84 -1.00 -20.74
CA SER A 63 21.13 -0.71 -21.40
C SER A 63 21.31 0.81 -21.62
N PRO A 64 22.09 1.50 -20.76
CA PRO A 64 22.34 2.93 -20.92
C PRO A 64 23.05 3.29 -22.23
N GLU A 65 23.82 2.36 -22.80
CA GLU A 65 24.52 2.55 -24.08
C GLU A 65 23.52 2.56 -25.25
N LYS A 66 22.61 1.58 -25.33
CA LYS A 66 21.58 1.55 -26.37
C LYS A 66 20.55 2.67 -26.21
N PHE A 67 20.17 2.98 -24.97
CA PHE A 67 19.27 4.09 -24.68
C PHE A 67 19.88 5.46 -25.05
N GLY A 68 21.15 5.69 -24.69
CA GLY A 68 21.89 6.87 -25.11
C GLY A 68 22.05 6.99 -26.63
N LEU A 69 22.34 5.88 -27.32
CA LEU A 69 22.39 5.83 -28.79
C LEU A 69 21.02 6.18 -29.40
N MET A 70 19.94 5.54 -28.93
CA MET A 70 18.56 5.78 -29.37
C MET A 70 18.17 7.26 -29.25
N LEU A 71 18.37 7.88 -28.08
CA LEU A 71 18.07 9.30 -27.88
C LEU A 71 18.96 10.21 -28.73
N SER A 72 20.23 9.84 -28.95
CA SER A 72 21.14 10.60 -29.81
C SER A 72 20.73 10.56 -31.29
N SER A 73 20.21 9.42 -31.76
CA SER A 73 19.69 9.27 -33.13
C SER A 73 18.34 9.96 -33.29
N TRP A 74 17.42 9.81 -32.34
CA TRP A 74 16.16 10.55 -32.33
C TRP A 74 16.39 12.05 -32.41
N LYS A 75 17.32 12.61 -31.64
CA LYS A 75 17.63 14.04 -31.67
C LYS A 75 18.13 14.54 -33.04
N LYS A 76 18.81 13.70 -33.83
CA LYS A 76 19.21 14.05 -35.20
C LYS A 76 18.03 13.91 -36.16
N ALA A 77 17.24 12.85 -36.04
CA ALA A 77 16.05 12.63 -36.85
C ALA A 77 15.04 13.77 -36.67
N ASP A 78 14.84 14.24 -35.44
CA ASP A 78 14.06 15.44 -35.14
C ASP A 78 14.68 16.70 -35.78
N ALA A 79 15.99 16.96 -35.61
CA ALA A 79 16.63 18.12 -36.24
C ALA A 79 16.49 18.12 -37.78
N ILE A 80 16.70 16.96 -38.42
CA ILE A 80 16.50 16.77 -39.87
C ILE A 80 15.03 16.98 -40.26
N TYR A 81 14.09 16.51 -39.43
CA TYR A 81 12.66 16.74 -39.62
C TYR A 81 12.28 18.23 -39.52
N GLN A 82 12.83 18.98 -38.57
CA GLN A 82 12.59 20.43 -38.47
C GLN A 82 13.13 21.17 -39.71
N GLU A 83 14.28 20.76 -40.25
CA GLU A 83 14.80 21.30 -41.53
C GLU A 83 13.88 20.94 -42.71
N LEU A 84 13.41 19.69 -42.81
CA LEU A 84 12.49 19.23 -43.85
C LEU A 84 11.11 19.91 -43.81
N VAL A 85 10.59 20.21 -42.62
CA VAL A 85 9.32 20.94 -42.45
C VAL A 85 9.48 22.43 -42.83
N ALA A 86 10.69 22.98 -42.68
CA ALA A 86 10.99 24.37 -43.05
C ALA A 86 11.26 24.57 -44.55
N ASP A 87 11.94 23.64 -45.22
CA ASP A 87 12.06 23.55 -46.69
C ASP A 87 11.83 22.11 -47.17
N PRO A 88 10.60 21.75 -47.60
CA PRO A 88 10.29 20.43 -48.14
C PRO A 88 11.11 20.03 -49.38
N GLU A 89 11.67 21.00 -50.13
CA GLU A 89 12.56 20.67 -51.24
C GLU A 89 13.87 20.02 -50.75
N LEU A 90 14.28 20.19 -49.49
CA LEU A 90 15.47 19.52 -48.94
C LEU A 90 15.38 18.00 -49.04
N ALA A 91 14.18 17.41 -49.07
CA ALA A 91 13.95 15.96 -49.05
C ALA A 91 14.82 15.18 -50.05
N LEU A 92 14.98 15.68 -51.27
CA LEU A 92 15.80 15.05 -52.33
C LEU A 92 17.19 15.68 -52.52
N LYS A 93 17.51 16.78 -51.81
CA LYS A 93 18.83 17.43 -51.87
C LYS A 93 19.84 16.58 -51.07
N SER A 94 21.10 16.54 -51.49
CA SER A 94 22.13 15.76 -50.81
C SER A 94 22.48 16.36 -49.45
N TYR A 95 22.53 15.53 -48.40
CA TYR A 95 22.72 15.99 -47.02
C TYR A 95 24.15 16.49 -46.74
N SER A 96 25.14 16.09 -47.55
CA SER A 96 26.52 16.53 -47.38
C SER A 96 27.31 16.41 -48.69
N LEU A 97 28.28 17.32 -48.89
CA LEU A 97 29.17 17.37 -50.05
C LEU A 97 29.98 16.09 -50.30
N PHE A 98 30.07 15.20 -49.31
CA PHE A 98 30.79 13.93 -49.36
C PHE A 98 29.87 12.70 -49.31
N SER A 99 28.55 12.88 -49.46
CA SER A 99 27.52 11.86 -49.22
C SER A 99 26.49 11.84 -50.35
N SER A 100 26.26 10.68 -50.96
CA SER A 100 25.18 10.48 -51.93
C SER A 100 23.78 10.36 -51.31
N ALA A 101 23.69 10.20 -49.97
CA ALA A 101 22.43 10.17 -49.25
C ALA A 101 21.79 11.57 -49.16
N THR A 102 20.48 11.62 -49.40
CA THR A 102 19.62 12.80 -49.28
C THR A 102 19.26 13.10 -47.82
N TYR A 103 18.62 14.25 -47.56
CA TYR A 103 18.03 14.52 -46.24
C TYR A 103 17.01 13.45 -45.83
N LEU A 104 16.18 12.98 -46.76
CA LEU A 104 15.15 11.98 -46.49
C LEU A 104 15.76 10.60 -46.20
N ASP A 105 16.86 10.24 -46.86
CA ASP A 105 17.64 9.04 -46.51
C ASP A 105 18.20 9.16 -45.09
N ARG A 106 18.80 10.32 -44.72
CA ARG A 106 19.38 10.52 -43.38
C ARG A 106 18.36 10.56 -42.26
N PHE A 107 17.17 11.09 -42.50
CA PHE A 107 16.05 10.96 -41.57
C PHE A 107 15.74 9.47 -41.31
N ASN A 108 15.61 8.69 -42.38
CA ASN A 108 15.25 7.28 -42.27
C ASN A 108 16.38 6.40 -41.70
N ASP A 109 17.66 6.70 -42.00
CA ASP A 109 18.84 6.07 -41.36
C ASP A 109 18.76 6.17 -39.83
N GLU A 110 18.56 7.38 -39.30
CA GLU A 110 18.56 7.62 -37.84
C GLU A 110 17.27 7.09 -37.19
N ILE A 111 16.12 7.07 -37.89
CA ILE A 111 14.90 6.40 -37.43
C ILE A 111 15.07 4.87 -37.40
N GLU A 112 15.77 4.24 -38.35
CA GLU A 112 16.09 2.80 -38.28
C GLU A 112 16.94 2.50 -37.04
N VAL A 113 17.90 3.37 -36.69
CA VAL A 113 18.68 3.23 -35.45
C VAL A 113 17.78 3.36 -34.21
N VAL A 114 16.85 4.31 -34.18
CA VAL A 114 15.86 4.45 -33.08
C VAL A 114 15.01 3.17 -32.94
N GLU A 115 14.44 2.68 -34.03
CA GLU A 115 13.61 1.47 -34.04
C GLU A 115 14.39 0.25 -33.54
N LYS A 116 15.60 0.05 -34.08
CA LYS A 116 16.50 -1.06 -33.74
C LYS A 116 16.94 -1.05 -32.27
N GLN A 117 17.27 0.11 -31.71
CA GLN A 117 17.59 0.21 -30.29
C GLN A 117 16.36 0.03 -29.40
N MET A 118 15.19 0.56 -29.80
CA MET A 118 13.94 0.37 -29.05
C MET A 118 13.56 -1.12 -28.98
N VAL A 119 13.59 -1.85 -30.10
CA VAL A 119 13.32 -3.30 -30.13
C VAL A 119 14.34 -4.08 -29.29
N ALA A 120 15.61 -3.68 -29.28
CA ALA A 120 16.62 -4.28 -28.42
C ALA A 120 16.36 -4.01 -26.92
N LEU A 121 15.95 -2.80 -26.54
CA LEU A 121 15.59 -2.43 -25.17
C LEU A 121 14.32 -3.13 -24.70
N GLU A 122 13.28 -3.24 -25.55
CA GLU A 122 12.07 -4.03 -25.28
C GLU A 122 12.39 -5.53 -25.10
N GLY A 123 13.40 -6.05 -25.84
CA GLY A 123 13.94 -7.39 -25.67
C GLY A 123 14.63 -7.60 -24.32
N LEU A 124 15.65 -6.78 -24.03
CA LEU A 124 16.38 -6.81 -22.76
C LEU A 124 15.47 -6.59 -21.56
N LYS A 125 14.43 -5.76 -21.70
CA LYS A 125 13.40 -5.58 -20.69
C LYS A 125 12.70 -6.90 -20.35
N ARG A 126 12.20 -7.61 -21.35
CA ARG A 126 11.46 -8.86 -21.16
C ARG A 126 12.31 -9.92 -20.45
N GLU A 127 13.58 -10.02 -20.84
CA GLU A 127 14.54 -10.98 -20.27
C GLU A 127 14.96 -10.61 -18.84
N ALA A 128 15.27 -9.33 -18.60
CA ALA A 128 15.60 -8.85 -17.26
C ALA A 128 14.40 -8.92 -16.31
N ASP A 129 13.18 -8.61 -16.77
CA ASP A 129 11.96 -8.75 -15.97
C ASP A 129 11.72 -10.21 -15.54
N GLU A 130 12.07 -11.21 -16.36
CA GLU A 130 12.02 -12.63 -15.99
C GLU A 130 13.16 -13.01 -15.03
N VAL A 131 14.42 -12.73 -15.40
CA VAL A 131 15.60 -13.20 -14.66
C VAL A 131 15.78 -12.45 -13.34
N LEU A 132 15.59 -11.14 -13.34
CA LEU A 132 15.89 -10.24 -12.21
C LEU A 132 14.68 -9.92 -11.33
N ALA A 133 13.49 -10.47 -11.57
CA ALA A 133 12.27 -10.19 -10.79
C ALA A 133 12.48 -10.14 -9.25
N PRO A 134 13.15 -11.11 -8.60
CA PRO A 134 13.48 -11.03 -7.17
C PRO A 134 14.30 -9.79 -6.77
N ALA A 135 15.26 -9.38 -7.61
CA ALA A 135 16.10 -8.23 -7.35
C ALA A 135 15.35 -6.90 -7.56
N MET A 136 14.46 -6.82 -8.55
CA MET A 136 13.60 -5.65 -8.75
C MET A 136 12.62 -5.48 -7.59
N ALA A 137 11.99 -6.58 -7.14
CA ALA A 137 11.12 -6.59 -5.98
C ALA A 137 11.86 -6.15 -4.70
N GLN A 138 13.10 -6.62 -4.50
CA GLN A 138 13.94 -6.22 -3.39
C GLN A 138 14.36 -4.74 -3.45
N MET A 139 14.71 -4.22 -4.64
CA MET A 139 15.05 -2.81 -4.82
C MET A 139 13.83 -1.93 -4.47
N LYS A 140 12.67 -2.21 -5.08
CA LYS A 140 11.41 -1.50 -4.81
C LYS A 140 11.00 -1.54 -3.34
N TYR A 141 11.30 -2.63 -2.63
CA TYR A 141 11.05 -2.74 -1.19
C TYR A 141 12.01 -1.87 -0.35
N LEU A 142 13.30 -1.84 -0.69
CA LEU A 142 14.27 -0.93 -0.06
C LEU A 142 13.93 0.56 -0.30
N ASP A 143 13.39 0.87 -1.48
CA ASP A 143 12.89 2.21 -1.82
C ASP A 143 11.67 2.57 -0.97
N GLY A 144 10.71 1.64 -0.83
CA GLY A 144 9.53 1.80 0.05
C GLY A 144 9.84 1.88 1.55
N LEU A 145 10.97 1.34 2.00
CA LEU A 145 11.51 1.52 3.36
C LEU A 145 12.32 2.82 3.55
N ASP A 146 12.43 3.64 2.50
CA ASP A 146 13.21 4.89 2.54
C ASP A 146 14.69 4.64 2.90
N ALA A 147 15.24 3.46 2.59
CA ALA A 147 16.54 2.98 3.10
C ALA A 147 17.72 3.94 2.78
N LYS A 148 17.59 4.69 1.67
CA LYS A 148 18.49 5.77 1.24
C LYS A 148 18.65 6.90 2.28
N LYS A 149 17.61 7.18 3.06
CA LYS A 149 17.56 8.20 4.13
C LYS A 149 18.44 7.80 5.33
N TYR A 150 18.40 6.52 5.71
CA TYR A 150 19.10 5.99 6.87
C TYR A 150 20.53 5.52 6.54
N TYR A 151 20.74 4.93 5.36
CA TYR A 151 21.98 4.26 4.97
C TYR A 151 22.41 4.62 3.53
N ARG A 152 22.57 5.93 3.27
CA ARG A 152 22.91 6.49 1.94
C ARG A 152 24.12 5.82 1.27
N SER A 153 25.16 5.45 2.03
CA SER A 153 26.40 4.85 1.51
C SER A 153 26.16 3.42 1.01
N GLU A 154 25.57 2.58 1.84
CA GLU A 154 25.20 1.20 1.54
C GLU A 154 24.18 1.15 0.41
N TYR A 155 23.10 1.93 0.48
CA TYR A 155 22.10 2.04 -0.57
C TYR A 155 22.73 2.39 -1.94
N THR A 156 23.67 3.36 -1.97
CA THR A 156 24.39 3.72 -3.20
C THR A 156 25.26 2.57 -3.73
N ARG A 157 25.82 1.71 -2.85
CA ARG A 157 26.56 0.50 -3.24
C ARG A 157 25.63 -0.60 -3.76
N ILE A 158 24.44 -0.76 -3.15
CA ILE A 158 23.39 -1.68 -3.60
C ILE A 158 22.86 -1.27 -4.99
N GLY A 159 22.56 0.01 -5.23
CA GLY A 159 22.15 0.51 -6.56
C GLY A 159 23.22 0.27 -7.64
N ARG A 160 24.51 0.39 -7.30
CA ARG A 160 25.63 0.03 -8.20
C ARG A 160 25.83 -1.48 -8.40
N LEU A 161 25.26 -2.34 -7.57
CA LEU A 161 25.20 -3.78 -7.81
C LEU A 161 23.99 -4.10 -8.69
N TYR A 162 22.81 -3.55 -8.36
CA TYR A 162 21.57 -3.64 -9.13
C TYR A 162 21.77 -3.27 -10.60
N ALA A 163 22.30 -2.08 -10.89
CA ALA A 163 22.56 -1.62 -12.26
C ALA A 163 23.53 -2.55 -13.03
N ARG A 164 24.46 -3.22 -12.35
CA ARG A 164 25.37 -4.18 -12.98
C ARG A 164 24.71 -5.52 -13.34
N LEU A 165 23.56 -5.86 -12.74
CA LEU A 165 22.81 -7.06 -13.13
C LEU A 165 22.30 -6.93 -14.57
N PHE A 166 21.72 -5.78 -14.91
CA PHE A 166 21.31 -5.44 -16.27
C PHE A 166 22.49 -5.45 -17.26
N THR A 167 23.67 -4.96 -16.85
CA THR A 167 24.90 -5.00 -17.68
C THR A 167 25.40 -6.42 -18.00
N TYR A 168 24.97 -7.46 -17.27
CA TYR A 168 25.26 -8.86 -17.64
C TYR A 168 24.25 -9.40 -18.65
N ILE A 169 22.98 -8.99 -18.57
CA ILE A 169 21.92 -9.38 -19.53
C ILE A 169 22.15 -8.69 -20.88
N ASP A 170 22.54 -7.41 -20.89
CA ASP A 170 23.01 -6.67 -22.08
C ASP A 170 24.24 -7.30 -22.78
N LYS A 171 24.84 -8.33 -22.16
CA LYS A 171 26.01 -9.07 -22.65
C LYS A 171 25.76 -10.57 -22.80
N ASP A 172 24.50 -11.02 -22.75
CA ASP A 172 24.09 -12.43 -22.87
C ASP A 172 24.72 -13.37 -21.80
N ASP A 173 25.20 -12.80 -20.69
CA ASP A 173 25.82 -13.56 -19.59
C ASP A 173 24.81 -13.81 -18.47
N LEU A 174 23.73 -14.53 -18.80
CA LEU A 174 22.65 -14.87 -17.88
C LEU A 174 23.14 -15.70 -16.66
N ASN A 175 24.19 -16.49 -16.85
CA ASN A 175 24.81 -17.27 -15.77
C ASN A 175 25.49 -16.35 -14.74
N LYS A 176 26.20 -15.32 -15.21
CA LYS A 176 26.75 -14.29 -14.32
C LYS A 176 25.67 -13.39 -13.73
N ALA A 177 24.64 -13.04 -14.49
CA ALA A 177 23.50 -12.26 -14.01
C ALA A 177 22.86 -12.93 -12.78
N ARG A 178 22.48 -14.22 -12.90
CA ARG A 178 21.91 -15.02 -11.80
C ARG A 178 22.88 -15.14 -10.61
N LYS A 179 24.16 -15.47 -10.84
CA LYS A 179 25.14 -15.57 -9.74
C LYS A 179 25.39 -14.24 -9.01
N MET A 180 25.34 -13.11 -9.71
CA MET A 180 25.51 -11.78 -9.11
C MET A 180 24.21 -11.27 -8.46
N GLN A 181 23.05 -11.77 -8.90
CA GLN A 181 21.75 -11.53 -8.29
C GLN A 181 21.67 -12.15 -6.89
N ASP A 182 22.19 -13.36 -6.68
CA ASP A 182 22.29 -13.97 -5.33
C ASP A 182 23.10 -13.08 -4.37
N GLU A 183 24.29 -12.64 -4.81
CA GLU A 183 25.16 -11.73 -4.04
C GLU A 183 24.48 -10.36 -3.80
N TYR A 184 23.71 -9.86 -4.77
CA TYR A 184 22.91 -8.65 -4.61
C TYR A 184 21.82 -8.84 -3.54
N LEU A 185 21.07 -9.95 -3.57
CA LEU A 185 19.96 -10.23 -2.66
C LEU A 185 20.45 -10.37 -1.21
N GLU A 186 21.54 -11.08 -0.97
CA GLU A 186 22.16 -11.19 0.37
C GLU A 186 22.51 -9.80 0.94
N ARG A 187 23.21 -8.98 0.13
CA ARG A 187 23.63 -7.62 0.54
C ARG A 187 22.44 -6.68 0.72
N ALA A 188 21.41 -6.80 -0.12
CA ALA A 188 20.19 -6.00 -0.07
C ALA A 188 19.30 -6.37 1.12
N HIS A 189 19.23 -7.65 1.48
CA HIS A 189 18.57 -8.12 2.70
C HIS A 189 19.32 -7.67 3.98
N SER A 190 20.67 -7.68 3.96
CA SER A 190 21.46 -7.09 5.05
C SER A 190 21.19 -5.58 5.22
N LEU A 191 20.91 -4.85 4.14
CA LEU A 191 20.53 -3.43 4.19
C LEU A 191 19.09 -3.24 4.72
N GLU A 192 18.15 -4.10 4.33
CA GLU A 192 16.78 -4.15 4.84
C GLU A 192 16.77 -4.33 6.37
N VAL A 193 17.39 -5.40 6.88
CA VAL A 193 17.47 -5.72 8.32
C VAL A 193 18.07 -4.55 9.11
N LYS A 194 19.14 -3.92 8.60
CA LYS A 194 19.74 -2.72 9.20
C LYS A 194 18.80 -1.53 9.20
N THR A 195 18.06 -1.31 8.12
CA THR A 195 17.10 -0.20 7.99
C THR A 195 15.95 -0.37 8.99
N VAL A 196 15.37 -1.57 9.07
CA VAL A 196 14.30 -1.88 10.04
C VAL A 196 14.80 -1.71 11.49
N LYS A 197 15.98 -2.24 11.84
CA LYS A 197 16.60 -1.98 13.15
C LYS A 197 16.85 -0.49 13.42
N LYS A 198 17.25 0.28 12.42
CA LYS A 198 17.51 1.72 12.56
C LYS A 198 16.24 2.56 12.75
N ILE A 199 15.10 2.09 12.24
CA ILE A 199 13.78 2.70 12.45
C ILE A 199 13.23 2.34 13.83
N TYR A 200 13.16 1.04 14.17
CA TYR A 200 12.40 0.57 15.34
C TYR A 200 13.22 0.38 16.63
N ILE A 201 14.51 0.00 16.55
CA ILE A 201 15.31 -0.35 17.74
C ILE A 201 16.26 0.79 18.15
N ALA A 202 16.89 1.47 17.20
CA ALA A 202 17.87 2.51 17.50
C ALA A 202 17.33 3.69 18.35
N PRO A 203 16.04 4.11 18.26
CA PRO A 203 15.48 5.10 19.20
C PRO A 203 15.44 4.58 20.65
N LEU A 204 15.08 3.30 20.82
CA LEU A 204 14.98 2.64 22.13
C LEU A 204 16.36 2.40 22.75
N GLU A 205 17.38 2.11 21.93
CA GLU A 205 18.79 2.09 22.37
C GLU A 205 19.27 3.49 22.81
N GLN A 206 18.85 4.55 22.11
CA GLN A 206 19.17 5.93 22.49
C GLN A 206 18.47 6.33 23.81
N GLU A 207 17.24 5.88 24.05
CA GLU A 207 16.55 6.08 25.33
C GLU A 207 17.22 5.29 26.46
N LEU A 208 17.58 4.02 26.25
CA LEU A 208 18.33 3.23 27.24
C LEU A 208 19.67 3.89 27.60
N GLU A 209 20.37 4.49 26.62
CA GLU A 209 21.58 5.28 26.85
C GLU A 209 21.31 6.58 27.61
N GLN A 210 20.12 7.19 27.51
CA GLN A 210 19.73 8.31 28.35
C GLN A 210 19.39 7.85 29.78
N HIS A 211 18.71 6.71 29.94
CA HIS A 211 18.51 6.07 31.24
C HIS A 211 19.85 5.75 31.91
N ARG A 212 20.87 5.34 31.14
CA ARG A 212 22.25 5.11 31.63
C ARG A 212 22.91 6.38 32.17
N ARG A 213 22.64 7.54 31.57
CA ARG A 213 23.12 8.87 32.01
C ARG A 213 22.37 9.38 33.24
N ASN A 214 21.12 8.95 33.42
CA ASN A 214 20.25 9.28 34.55
C ASN A 214 20.40 8.27 35.71
N ASP A 215 21.54 7.57 35.82
CA ASP A 215 21.85 6.56 36.84
C ASP A 215 20.82 5.40 37.00
N VAL A 216 19.92 5.19 36.04
CA VAL A 216 18.90 4.11 36.11
C VAL A 216 19.55 2.73 36.25
N LYS A 217 20.73 2.52 35.66
CA LYS A 217 21.50 1.27 35.80
C LYS A 217 22.06 1.06 37.21
N TYR A 218 22.26 2.13 37.99
CA TYR A 218 22.75 2.06 39.38
C TYR A 218 21.59 1.78 40.36
N TYR A 219 20.46 2.48 40.22
CA TYR A 219 19.30 2.30 41.11
C TYR A 219 18.45 1.06 40.76
N ALA A 220 18.31 0.72 39.47
CA ALA A 220 17.47 -0.38 38.99
C ALA A 220 18.22 -1.38 38.09
N PRO A 221 19.36 -1.96 38.51
CA PRO A 221 20.22 -2.79 37.66
C PRO A 221 19.49 -4.01 37.05
N LEU A 222 18.56 -4.62 37.79
CA LEU A 222 17.78 -5.77 37.31
C LEU A 222 16.79 -5.37 36.20
N SER A 223 16.06 -4.26 36.39
CA SER A 223 15.13 -3.74 35.38
C SER A 223 15.88 -3.23 34.15
N TYR A 224 17.01 -2.53 34.35
CA TYR A 224 17.88 -2.08 33.26
C TYR A 224 18.37 -3.27 32.41
N ASN A 225 18.86 -4.35 33.04
CA ASN A 225 19.31 -5.54 32.32
C ASN A 225 18.16 -6.28 31.61
N ARG A 226 16.94 -6.21 32.15
CA ARG A 226 15.74 -6.72 31.47
C ARG A 226 15.43 -5.93 30.18
N VAL A 227 15.70 -4.62 30.14
CA VAL A 227 15.64 -3.83 28.89
C VAL A 227 16.75 -4.26 27.92
N GLU A 228 18.00 -4.43 28.38
CA GLU A 228 19.10 -4.93 27.53
C GLU A 228 18.71 -6.25 26.83
N ILE A 229 18.12 -7.19 27.57
CA ILE A 229 17.63 -8.48 27.05
C ILE A 229 16.45 -8.29 26.07
N LYS A 230 15.49 -7.40 26.38
CA LYS A 230 14.33 -7.15 25.51
C LYS A 230 14.72 -6.48 24.18
N ILE A 231 15.66 -5.53 24.21
CA ILE A 231 16.23 -4.92 23.00
C ILE A 231 16.92 -5.99 22.13
N GLU A 232 17.69 -6.89 22.74
CA GLU A 232 18.36 -7.95 22.00
C GLU A 232 17.37 -8.97 21.41
N ASN A 233 16.31 -9.31 22.14
CA ASN A 233 15.21 -10.11 21.59
C ASN A 233 14.51 -9.42 20.40
N GLY A 234 14.25 -8.10 20.49
CA GLY A 234 13.71 -7.31 19.39
C GLY A 234 14.61 -7.29 18.15
N LYS A 235 15.94 -7.22 18.35
CA LYS A 235 16.91 -7.36 17.24
C LYS A 235 16.85 -8.74 16.60
N ASN A 236 16.80 -9.81 17.39
CA ASN A 236 16.72 -11.18 16.89
C ASN A 236 15.42 -11.45 16.11
N ILE A 237 14.30 -10.86 16.52
CA ILE A 237 13.04 -10.88 15.76
C ILE A 237 13.22 -10.20 14.39
N ILE A 238 13.91 -9.06 14.33
CA ILE A 238 14.18 -8.37 13.05
C ILE A 238 15.21 -9.11 12.19
N ASP A 239 16.17 -9.83 12.76
CA ASP A 239 17.11 -10.68 11.99
C ASP A 239 16.40 -11.90 11.39
N ALA A 240 15.45 -12.51 12.12
CA ALA A 240 14.71 -13.68 11.64
C ALA A 240 13.58 -13.31 10.67
N THR A 241 12.85 -12.23 10.94
CA THR A 241 11.63 -11.83 10.22
C THR A 241 11.53 -10.30 10.10
N PRO A 242 12.38 -9.64 9.29
CA PRO A 242 12.40 -8.17 9.18
C PRO A 242 11.13 -7.53 8.60
N ARG A 243 10.22 -8.34 8.03
CA ARG A 243 8.94 -7.90 7.44
C ARG A 243 7.73 -8.22 8.31
N ASP A 244 7.90 -8.92 9.44
CA ASP A 244 6.80 -9.15 10.37
C ASP A 244 6.63 -7.93 11.28
N PHE A 245 6.03 -6.87 10.72
CA PHE A 245 5.79 -5.63 11.43
C PHE A 245 4.88 -5.82 12.66
N ALA A 246 4.02 -6.85 12.69
CA ALA A 246 3.20 -7.15 13.86
C ALA A 246 4.05 -7.69 15.02
N ALA A 247 4.95 -8.64 14.76
CA ALA A 247 5.91 -9.12 15.76
C ALA A 247 6.88 -8.01 16.21
N ILE A 248 7.34 -7.16 15.29
CA ILE A 248 8.22 -6.03 15.59
C ILE A 248 7.52 -4.98 16.46
N GLU A 249 6.27 -4.60 16.15
CA GLU A 249 5.49 -3.67 16.97
C GLU A 249 5.22 -4.20 18.38
N VAL A 250 4.96 -5.50 18.54
CA VAL A 250 4.81 -6.12 19.87
C VAL A 250 6.13 -6.04 20.63
N ALA A 251 7.27 -6.36 20.00
CA ALA A 251 8.58 -6.27 20.63
C ALA A 251 8.94 -4.82 21.03
N VAL A 252 8.63 -3.84 20.17
CA VAL A 252 8.81 -2.40 20.47
C VAL A 252 8.00 -1.99 21.70
N LYS A 253 6.70 -2.31 21.73
CA LYS A 253 5.80 -1.98 22.87
C LYS A 253 6.23 -2.66 24.17
N GLU A 254 6.79 -3.88 24.10
CA GLU A 254 7.42 -4.52 25.26
C GLU A 254 8.68 -3.78 25.73
N ILE A 255 9.55 -3.32 24.81
CA ILE A 255 10.76 -2.58 25.17
C ILE A 255 10.41 -1.20 25.77
N GLU A 256 9.46 -0.47 25.19
CA GLU A 256 8.94 0.81 25.70
C GLU A 256 8.39 0.67 27.13
N PHE A 257 7.60 -0.38 27.39
CA PHE A 257 7.10 -0.68 28.74
C PHE A 257 8.24 -0.95 29.73
N GLU A 258 9.24 -1.73 29.35
CA GLU A 258 10.36 -2.11 30.23
C GLU A 258 11.31 -0.93 30.47
N LEU A 259 11.48 -0.03 29.49
CA LEU A 259 12.19 1.26 29.64
C LEU A 259 11.51 2.15 30.69
N ALA A 260 10.20 2.39 30.53
CA ALA A 260 9.42 3.17 31.49
C ALA A 260 9.41 2.52 32.88
N HIS A 261 9.32 1.19 32.95
CA HIS A 261 9.40 0.44 34.20
C HIS A 261 10.77 0.55 34.86
N ALA A 262 11.88 0.48 34.10
CA ALA A 262 13.23 0.65 34.64
C ALA A 262 13.44 2.06 35.22
N ALA A 263 12.99 3.10 34.51
CA ALA A 263 13.03 4.48 35.00
C ALA A 263 12.20 4.67 36.28
N HIS A 264 10.98 4.12 36.33
CA HIS A 264 10.14 4.18 37.53
C HIS A 264 10.75 3.45 38.72
N ILE A 265 11.31 2.24 38.54
CA ILE A 265 11.97 1.50 39.62
C ILE A 265 13.24 2.24 40.09
N ALA A 266 13.97 2.90 39.19
CA ALA A 266 15.12 3.72 39.59
C ALA A 266 14.70 4.92 40.45
N LEU A 267 13.62 5.61 40.11
CA LEU A 267 13.07 6.72 40.89
C LEU A 267 12.59 6.29 42.28
N GLU A 268 11.88 5.16 42.37
CA GLU A 268 11.44 4.61 43.66
C GLU A 268 12.66 4.20 44.53
N VAL A 269 13.66 3.53 43.95
CA VAL A 269 14.87 3.11 44.69
C VAL A 269 15.74 4.30 45.10
N SER A 270 15.87 5.34 44.26
CA SER A 270 16.57 6.57 44.67
C SER A 270 15.83 7.28 45.80
N THR A 271 14.50 7.37 45.71
CA THR A 271 13.65 7.95 46.76
C THR A 271 13.80 7.17 48.07
N MET A 272 13.71 5.84 48.03
CA MET A 272 13.92 4.98 49.21
C MET A 272 15.31 5.11 49.83
N ARG A 273 16.38 5.25 49.01
CA ARG A 273 17.75 5.45 49.50
C ARG A 273 17.90 6.76 50.27
N ASP A 274 17.18 7.80 49.84
CA ASP A 274 17.29 9.16 50.37
C ASP A 274 16.36 9.40 51.59
N LEU A 275 15.51 8.43 51.95
CA LEU A 275 14.77 8.43 53.21
C LEU A 275 15.69 8.18 54.42
N SER A 276 15.50 8.96 55.49
CA SER A 276 16.08 8.62 56.80
C SER A 276 15.40 7.39 57.42
N LYS A 277 16.05 6.77 58.41
CA LYS A 277 15.54 5.56 59.09
C LYS A 277 14.13 5.76 59.63
N ASP A 278 13.85 6.92 60.21
CA ASP A 278 12.58 7.23 60.87
C ASP A 278 11.43 7.44 59.84
N GLN A 279 11.77 7.70 58.57
CA GLN A 279 10.82 7.82 57.46
C GLN A 279 10.49 6.48 56.78
N HIS A 280 11.28 5.42 57.03
CA HIS A 280 11.03 4.10 56.42
C HIS A 280 9.69 3.51 56.88
N GLU A 281 9.30 3.70 58.15
CA GLU A 281 8.01 3.25 58.68
C GLU A 281 6.85 3.93 57.93
N GLY A 282 6.92 5.26 57.74
CA GLY A 282 5.91 6.02 57.00
C GLY A 282 5.73 5.53 55.55
N TYR A 283 6.83 5.24 54.85
CA TYR A 283 6.80 4.72 53.48
C TYR A 283 6.14 3.32 53.39
N ILE A 284 6.41 2.43 54.35
CA ILE A 284 5.75 1.12 54.42
C ILE A 284 4.27 1.26 54.80
N LEU A 285 3.92 2.16 55.72
CA LEU A 285 2.53 2.47 56.06
C LEU A 285 1.77 3.09 54.89
N GLU A 286 2.41 3.85 54.01
CA GLU A 286 1.81 4.29 52.75
C GLU A 286 1.48 3.12 51.81
N MET A 287 2.40 2.16 51.64
CA MET A 287 2.16 0.95 50.85
C MET A 287 1.01 0.12 51.44
N GLU A 288 0.98 -0.03 52.76
CA GLU A 288 -0.11 -0.70 53.48
C GLU A 288 -1.45 0.00 53.24
N ASN A 289 -1.51 1.33 53.40
CA ASN A 289 -2.75 2.09 53.17
C ASN A 289 -3.22 2.02 51.70
N LYS A 290 -2.28 1.92 50.74
CA LYS A 290 -2.60 1.67 49.32
C LYS A 290 -3.24 0.29 49.13
N LEU A 291 -2.72 -0.76 49.78
CA LEU A 291 -3.32 -2.12 49.75
C LEU A 291 -4.66 -2.20 50.51
N LEU A 292 -4.77 -1.58 51.68
CA LEU A 292 -6.01 -1.52 52.48
C LEU A 292 -7.18 -0.91 51.69
N ARG A 293 -6.92 0.16 50.92
CA ARG A 293 -7.93 0.77 50.05
C ARG A 293 -8.42 -0.19 48.98
N ILE A 294 -7.53 -1.03 48.43
CA ILE A 294 -7.88 -2.04 47.43
C ILE A 294 -8.66 -3.20 48.05
N SER A 295 -8.23 -3.73 49.20
CA SER A 295 -8.95 -4.82 49.88
C SER A 295 -10.34 -4.38 50.33
N LYS A 296 -10.48 -3.16 50.89
CA LYS A 296 -11.79 -2.64 51.30
C LYS A 296 -12.73 -2.37 50.12
N ALA A 297 -12.23 -1.77 49.04
CA ALA A 297 -13.03 -1.56 47.83
C ALA A 297 -13.46 -2.87 47.14
N LEU A 298 -12.75 -3.97 47.39
CA LEU A 298 -13.01 -5.29 46.77
C LEU A 298 -13.99 -6.15 47.58
N ASN A 299 -13.82 -6.22 48.91
CA ASN A 299 -14.64 -7.08 49.78
C ASN A 299 -14.68 -6.65 51.26
N ASP A 300 -14.46 -5.37 51.56
CA ASP A 300 -14.42 -4.76 52.92
C ASP A 300 -13.46 -5.44 53.92
N GLN A 301 -12.47 -6.19 53.44
CA GLN A 301 -11.46 -6.82 54.31
C GLN A 301 -10.37 -5.84 54.71
N ASP A 302 -10.09 -5.76 56.02
CA ASP A 302 -8.84 -5.23 56.56
C ASP A 302 -7.85 -6.41 56.65
N LEU A 303 -6.62 -6.25 56.16
CA LEU A 303 -5.61 -7.31 56.03
C LEU A 303 -4.25 -6.92 56.67
N ARG A 304 -4.23 -5.86 57.48
CA ARG A 304 -3.00 -5.24 58.00
C ARG A 304 -2.32 -6.03 59.14
N ASP A 305 -2.98 -7.07 59.63
CA ASP A 305 -2.37 -8.11 60.46
C ASP A 305 -1.40 -9.03 59.67
N GLN A 306 -1.45 -8.97 58.33
CA GLN A 306 -0.64 -9.79 57.43
C GLN A 306 0.47 -8.99 56.75
N THR A 307 1.58 -9.66 56.40
CA THR A 307 2.67 -9.00 55.65
C THR A 307 2.20 -8.45 54.29
N ILE A 308 2.79 -7.36 53.81
CA ILE A 308 2.50 -6.74 52.49
C ILE A 308 2.43 -7.77 51.35
N ARG A 309 3.33 -8.77 51.36
CA ARG A 309 3.35 -9.86 50.36
C ARG A 309 2.15 -10.80 50.48
N THR A 310 1.72 -11.10 51.71
CA THR A 310 0.51 -11.87 52.01
C THR A 310 -0.74 -11.08 51.62
N GLN A 311 -0.83 -9.79 51.98
CA GLN A 311 -1.92 -8.89 51.60
C GLN A 311 -2.13 -8.87 50.08
N ALA A 312 -1.08 -8.60 49.30
CA ALA A 312 -1.14 -8.60 47.84
C ALA A 312 -1.58 -9.96 47.25
N THR A 313 -1.17 -11.07 47.87
CA THR A 313 -1.57 -12.43 47.45
C THR A 313 -3.05 -12.69 47.73
N MET A 314 -3.54 -12.31 48.91
CA MET A 314 -4.95 -12.42 49.30
C MET A 314 -5.84 -11.54 48.41
N ILE A 315 -5.47 -10.28 48.18
CA ILE A 315 -6.15 -9.36 47.25
C ILE A 315 -6.21 -9.99 45.85
N THR A 316 -5.10 -10.51 45.33
CA THR A 316 -5.06 -11.17 43.99
C THR A 316 -6.03 -12.35 43.90
N ASN A 317 -6.15 -13.16 44.96
CA ASN A 317 -7.06 -14.29 45.00
C ASN A 317 -8.53 -13.84 45.13
N ASN A 318 -8.79 -12.80 45.93
CA ASN A 318 -10.11 -12.18 46.06
C ASN A 318 -10.57 -11.58 44.71
N VAL A 319 -9.68 -10.93 43.94
CA VAL A 319 -10.00 -10.42 42.58
C VAL A 319 -10.34 -11.56 41.62
N LYS A 320 -9.59 -12.67 41.66
CA LYS A 320 -9.89 -13.87 40.86
C LYS A 320 -11.27 -14.45 41.21
N ALA A 321 -11.57 -14.58 42.51
CA ALA A 321 -12.86 -15.08 42.99
C ALA A 321 -14.02 -14.15 42.57
N ALA A 322 -13.87 -12.84 42.75
CA ALA A 322 -14.85 -11.84 42.34
C ALA A 322 -15.10 -11.86 40.81
N ARG A 323 -14.04 -12.01 39.99
CA ARG A 323 -14.16 -12.13 38.54
C ARG A 323 -14.91 -13.41 38.12
N LEU A 324 -14.63 -14.54 38.77
CA LEU A 324 -15.35 -15.80 38.52
C LEU A 324 -16.82 -15.69 38.91
N GLN A 325 -17.13 -15.11 40.07
CA GLN A 325 -18.50 -14.85 40.52
C GLN A 325 -19.24 -13.90 39.57
N TYR A 326 -18.58 -12.84 39.07
CA TYR A 326 -19.16 -11.90 38.10
C TYR A 326 -19.51 -12.60 36.77
N VAL A 327 -18.59 -13.41 36.23
CA VAL A 327 -18.82 -14.18 34.99
C VAL A 327 -19.99 -15.15 35.17
N ALA A 328 -20.02 -15.91 36.27
CA ALA A 328 -21.13 -16.84 36.57
C ALA A 328 -22.48 -16.11 36.77
N LYS A 329 -22.49 -14.97 37.45
CA LYS A 329 -23.71 -14.16 37.65
C LYS A 329 -24.20 -13.53 36.34
N THR A 330 -23.29 -13.22 35.42
CA THR A 330 -23.63 -12.70 34.09
C THR A 330 -24.20 -13.79 33.20
N SER A 331 -23.57 -14.97 33.13
CA SER A 331 -24.09 -16.07 32.30
C SER A 331 -25.45 -16.59 32.80
N LEU A 332 -25.66 -16.68 34.12
CA LEU A 332 -26.97 -16.99 34.69
C LEU A 332 -28.04 -15.97 34.25
N LYS A 333 -27.76 -14.66 34.32
CA LYS A 333 -28.67 -13.62 33.85
C LYS A 333 -28.99 -13.73 32.35
N THR A 334 -27.98 -14.00 31.51
CA THR A 334 -28.21 -14.19 30.06
C THR A 334 -29.13 -15.36 29.79
N ASN A 335 -28.97 -16.47 30.52
CA ASN A 335 -29.84 -17.63 30.42
C ASN A 335 -31.28 -17.33 30.89
N GLU A 336 -31.46 -16.63 32.02
CA GLU A 336 -32.78 -16.19 32.50
C GLU A 336 -33.49 -15.27 31.49
N VAL A 337 -32.76 -14.33 30.86
CA VAL A 337 -33.32 -13.43 29.84
C VAL A 337 -33.72 -14.22 28.58
N SER A 338 -32.89 -15.15 28.12
CA SER A 338 -33.19 -16.00 26.95
C SER A 338 -34.41 -16.91 27.19
N GLN A 339 -34.55 -17.48 28.39
CA GLN A 339 -35.74 -18.26 28.78
C GLN A 339 -37.01 -17.41 28.84
N ARG A 340 -36.91 -16.15 29.30
CA ARG A 340 -38.06 -15.22 29.29
C ARG A 340 -38.43 -14.79 27.87
N ALA A 341 -37.47 -14.58 26.98
CA ALA A 341 -37.73 -14.25 25.58
C ALA A 341 -38.51 -15.38 24.88
N THR A 342 -38.02 -16.62 24.96
CA THR A 342 -38.70 -17.78 24.33
C THR A 342 -40.09 -18.07 24.94
N ALA A 343 -40.28 -17.82 26.25
CA ALA A 343 -41.60 -17.90 26.89
C ALA A 343 -42.57 -16.80 26.40
N LEU A 344 -42.08 -15.58 26.16
CA LEU A 344 -42.89 -14.49 25.60
C LEU A 344 -43.23 -14.73 24.12
N GLU A 345 -42.29 -15.23 23.31
CA GLU A 345 -42.53 -15.64 21.92
C GLU A 345 -43.60 -16.74 21.83
N ALA A 346 -43.54 -17.74 22.70
CA ALA A 346 -44.57 -18.78 22.79
C ALA A 346 -45.95 -18.22 23.16
N LEU A 347 -46.02 -17.29 24.13
CA LEU A 347 -47.26 -16.64 24.54
C LEU A 347 -47.86 -15.76 23.43
N VAL A 348 -47.03 -14.97 22.73
CA VAL A 348 -47.46 -14.15 21.58
C VAL A 348 -48.01 -15.05 20.46
N LYS A 349 -47.34 -16.17 20.18
CA LYS A 349 -47.82 -17.15 19.18
C LYS A 349 -49.17 -17.77 19.59
N GLN A 350 -49.34 -18.13 20.87
CA GLN A 350 -50.63 -18.61 21.39
C GLN A 350 -51.74 -17.56 21.23
N GLN A 351 -51.47 -16.30 21.59
CA GLN A 351 -52.44 -15.20 21.44
C GLN A 351 -52.78 -14.94 19.96
N GLN A 352 -51.82 -15.06 19.04
CA GLN A 352 -52.09 -14.94 17.60
C GLN A 352 -52.99 -16.08 17.08
N GLN A 353 -52.84 -17.30 17.60
CA GLN A 353 -53.73 -18.43 17.28
C GLN A 353 -55.14 -18.20 17.83
N GLU A 354 -55.27 -17.80 19.09
CA GLU A 354 -56.56 -17.47 19.72
C GLU A 354 -57.29 -16.32 18.97
N ILE A 355 -56.57 -15.27 18.56
CA ILE A 355 -57.12 -14.18 17.73
C ILE A 355 -57.56 -14.69 16.34
N ALA A 356 -56.85 -15.64 15.74
CA ALA A 356 -57.23 -16.22 14.46
C ALA A 356 -58.49 -17.11 14.59
N GLU A 357 -58.58 -17.92 15.65
CA GLU A 357 -59.76 -18.74 15.94
C GLU A 357 -61.00 -17.88 16.25
N LEU A 358 -60.86 -16.81 17.05
CA LEU A 358 -61.94 -15.86 17.32
C LEU A 358 -62.39 -15.13 16.05
N LYS A 359 -61.47 -14.75 15.16
CA LYS A 359 -61.82 -14.19 13.84
C LYS A 359 -62.59 -15.20 12.97
N LEU A 360 -62.22 -16.48 13.00
CA LEU A 360 -62.93 -17.55 12.28
C LEU A 360 -64.34 -17.78 12.83
N GLN A 361 -64.52 -17.69 14.16
CA GLN A 361 -65.82 -17.80 14.83
C GLN A 361 -66.74 -16.62 14.51
N LEU A 362 -66.19 -15.41 14.37
CA LEU A 362 -66.94 -14.24 13.90
C LEU A 362 -67.31 -14.40 12.40
N ALA A 363 -66.36 -14.79 11.56
CA ALA A 363 -66.61 -15.00 10.12
C ALA A 363 -67.60 -16.16 9.81
N THR A 364 -67.78 -17.12 10.72
CA THR A 364 -68.80 -18.17 10.59
C THR A 364 -70.14 -17.83 11.25
N ARG A 365 -70.23 -16.69 11.94
CA ARG A 365 -71.48 -16.16 12.53
C ARG A 365 -72.23 -15.23 11.57
N ASP A 366 -71.52 -14.52 10.70
CA ASP A 366 -72.08 -13.45 9.86
C ASP A 366 -72.12 -13.83 8.36
N LEU A 367 -73.06 -14.70 7.96
CA LEU A 367 -73.65 -14.88 6.61
C LEU A 367 -74.84 -15.89 6.72
N PRO A 368 -75.92 -15.79 5.92
CA PRO A 368 -77.16 -15.28 6.52
C PRO A 368 -78.43 -16.13 6.31
N GLU A 369 -79.40 -15.96 7.22
CA GLU A 369 -80.82 -15.90 6.85
C GLU A 369 -81.24 -14.43 6.79
N ALA A 370 -81.90 -14.00 5.71
CA ALA A 370 -82.20 -12.60 5.45
C ALA A 370 -83.67 -12.39 5.06
N GLU A 371 -84.50 -12.06 6.05
CA GLU A 371 -85.82 -11.41 5.94
C GLU A 371 -86.34 -11.14 7.38
N GLN A 372 -87.07 -10.06 7.75
CA GLN A 372 -87.90 -9.13 6.96
C GLN A 372 -87.84 -7.67 7.50
N ALA A 373 -88.37 -6.75 6.67
CA ALA A 373 -89.11 -5.53 7.05
C ALA A 373 -88.41 -4.37 7.80
N THR A 374 -88.12 -3.30 7.04
CA THR A 374 -88.54 -1.87 7.26
C THR A 374 -88.59 -1.30 8.70
N ALA A 375 -88.12 -0.07 8.97
CA ALA A 375 -88.32 1.14 8.15
C ALA A 375 -87.42 2.34 8.56
N ASN A 376 -87.24 3.28 7.63
CA ASN A 376 -86.84 4.70 7.80
C ASN A 376 -85.41 5.01 8.35
N ASP A 377 -84.73 6.09 7.96
CA ASP A 377 -85.07 7.16 6.99
C ASP A 377 -83.82 7.77 6.30
N GLU A 378 -84.03 8.21 5.05
CA GLU A 378 -83.30 9.20 4.20
C GLU A 378 -81.75 9.14 3.95
N PRO A 379 -81.24 9.71 2.82
CA PRO A 379 -80.08 9.13 2.13
C PRO A 379 -78.94 10.05 1.63
N VAL A 380 -77.72 9.48 1.58
CA VAL A 380 -76.72 9.51 0.47
C VAL A 380 -76.15 10.84 -0.07
N GLN A 381 -74.82 10.96 -0.10
CA GLN A 381 -73.94 11.03 -1.30
C GLN A 381 -72.47 10.75 -0.87
N LEU A 382 -71.75 9.76 -1.43
CA LEU A 382 -70.95 9.75 -2.70
C LEU A 382 -69.76 10.75 -2.66
N VAL A 383 -68.51 10.46 -3.05
CA VAL A 383 -67.89 9.39 -3.89
C VAL A 383 -66.38 9.27 -3.45
N SER A 384 -65.70 8.11 -3.34
CA SER A 384 -65.08 7.21 -4.37
C SER A 384 -63.86 7.85 -5.12
N THR A 385 -62.80 7.16 -5.59
CA THR A 385 -62.31 5.75 -5.54
C THR A 385 -60.89 5.63 -6.16
N ASP A 386 -60.07 4.67 -5.67
CA ASP A 386 -59.07 3.82 -6.38
C ASP A 386 -57.95 4.48 -7.24
N HIS A 387 -56.96 3.79 -7.88
CA HIS A 387 -56.65 2.35 -8.03
C HIS A 387 -55.13 2.06 -8.24
N ASP A 388 -54.81 0.78 -8.51
CA ASP A 388 -53.59 0.20 -9.13
C ASP A 388 -52.30 -0.04 -8.28
N GLY A 389 -51.60 -1.13 -8.62
CA GLY A 389 -50.35 -1.64 -8.02
C GLY A 389 -49.12 -1.43 -8.93
N GLU A 390 -48.09 -2.29 -8.97
CA GLU A 390 -47.84 -3.61 -8.33
C GLU A 390 -46.30 -3.93 -8.41
N VAL A 391 -45.85 -5.03 -7.79
CA VAL A 391 -44.59 -5.81 -8.03
C VAL A 391 -43.31 -5.47 -7.22
N GLU A 392 -42.84 -6.52 -6.51
CA GLU A 392 -41.47 -6.97 -6.09
C GLU A 392 -40.31 -5.99 -5.77
N GLY A 393 -39.40 -6.44 -4.88
CA GLY A 393 -38.03 -5.90 -4.80
C GLY A 393 -37.31 -6.11 -3.46
N GLU A 394 -36.25 -6.92 -3.45
CA GLU A 394 -35.45 -7.33 -2.28
C GLU A 394 -34.69 -6.18 -1.55
N SER A 395 -34.44 -6.42 -0.24
CA SER A 395 -33.24 -6.12 0.54
C SER A 395 -32.49 -4.76 0.52
N GLU A 396 -31.98 -4.44 1.72
CA GLU A 396 -30.65 -3.86 2.01
C GLU A 396 -30.56 -2.39 2.51
N VAL A 397 -29.57 -2.23 3.39
CA VAL A 397 -29.07 -1.10 4.19
C VAL A 397 -29.35 0.33 3.68
N ALA A 398 -29.70 1.20 4.63
CA ALA A 398 -29.45 2.65 4.54
C ALA A 398 -28.48 3.09 5.66
N ASP A 399 -27.40 3.76 5.27
CA ASP A 399 -26.36 4.29 6.16
C ASP A 399 -26.59 5.79 6.47
N VAL A 400 -25.78 6.31 7.39
CA VAL A 400 -25.65 7.67 7.91
C VAL A 400 -25.73 8.78 6.83
N PRO A 401 -26.40 9.90 7.14
CA PRO A 401 -25.67 11.18 7.19
C PRO A 401 -25.70 11.81 8.58
N ALA A 402 -24.55 12.29 9.03
CA ALA A 402 -24.43 13.24 10.13
C ALA A 402 -24.00 14.59 9.56
N ASP A 403 -24.53 15.69 10.11
CA ASP A 403 -23.95 17.02 9.92
C ASP A 403 -24.03 17.80 11.25
N THR A 404 -23.45 18.99 11.23
CA THR A 404 -22.78 19.65 12.35
C THR A 404 -23.54 20.88 12.87
N ALA A 405 -23.27 21.26 14.12
CA ALA A 405 -22.80 22.62 14.48
C ALA A 405 -23.03 22.94 15.97
N GLY A 406 -22.10 23.69 16.57
CA GLY A 406 -22.29 24.35 17.88
C GLY A 406 -21.77 23.56 19.09
N ALA A 407 -21.00 24.15 20.01
CA ALA A 407 -20.41 25.49 19.99
C ALA A 407 -19.08 25.53 20.77
N GLU A 408 -18.20 26.41 20.34
CA GLU A 408 -16.89 26.69 20.92
C GLU A 408 -16.99 27.93 21.84
N LEU A 409 -16.22 27.98 22.93
CA LEU A 409 -16.20 29.11 23.86
C LEU A 409 -14.77 29.44 24.30
N ALA A 410 -14.31 30.63 23.94
CA ALA A 410 -12.96 31.10 24.19
C ALA A 410 -12.79 31.71 25.59
N VAL A 411 -11.55 31.75 26.07
CA VAL A 411 -11.09 32.65 27.13
C VAL A 411 -9.84 33.37 26.61
N ASP A 412 -9.87 34.70 26.64
CA ASP A 412 -8.79 35.60 26.22
C ASP A 412 -8.14 36.26 27.46
N ALA A 413 -6.84 36.52 27.38
CA ALA A 413 -6.08 37.32 28.35
C ALA A 413 -4.72 37.77 27.78
N GLY A 414 -4.62 39.05 27.39
CA GLY A 414 -3.35 39.78 27.38
C GLY A 414 -2.82 40.08 28.80
N GLU A 415 -1.74 40.83 29.00
CA GLU A 415 -1.03 41.74 28.09
C GLU A 415 0.39 42.08 28.63
N SER A 416 1.33 42.44 27.74
CA SER A 416 2.66 43.06 28.01
C SER A 416 3.76 42.19 28.70
N GLY A 417 5.06 42.44 28.53
CA GLY A 417 5.76 43.43 27.67
C GLY A 417 7.30 43.42 27.87
N ALA A 418 8.02 44.29 27.13
CA ALA A 418 9.49 44.46 27.03
C ALA A 418 10.26 43.28 26.38
N GLU A 419 11.12 43.44 25.36
CA GLU A 419 12.22 44.39 25.05
C GLU A 419 13.55 44.13 25.77
N ALA A 420 14.56 43.64 25.02
CA ALA A 420 15.99 43.99 25.15
C ALA A 420 16.83 43.34 24.03
N GLU A 421 17.20 44.09 22.99
CA GLU A 421 18.41 43.81 22.21
C GLU A 421 19.57 44.61 22.82
N THR A 422 20.74 43.98 23.04
CA THR A 422 22.00 44.71 23.10
C THR A 422 23.18 43.80 22.75
N GLN A 423 24.04 44.26 21.84
CA GLN A 423 25.26 43.56 21.45
C GLN A 423 26.37 43.73 22.50
N THR A 424 27.20 42.72 22.70
CA THR A 424 28.65 42.95 22.90
C THR A 424 29.49 41.71 22.59
N GLN A 425 30.59 41.94 21.86
CA GLN A 425 31.64 40.99 21.42
C GLN A 425 31.25 40.00 20.32
#